data_AF-A0A2H0WTW6-F1
#
_entry.id   AF-A0A2H0WTW6-F1
#
_cell.length_a   1.000
_cell.length_b   1.000
_cell.length_c   1.000
_cell.angle_alpha   90.00
_cell.angle_beta   90.00
_cell.angle_gamma   90.00
#
_symmetry.space_group_name_H-M   'P 1'
#
loop_
_entity.id
_entity.type
_entity.pdbx_description
1 polymer ?
#
loop_
_entity_poly.entity_id
_entity_poly.type
_entity_poly.pdbx_seq_one_letter_code
_entity_poly.pdbx_strand_id
1 'polypeptide(L)'
;MNTAIINIKVNPKVKTQAQQVVEELGLSLSGVINAFLKQLVRTKSVSFTVSEEPTTHMLQALKESEEDVKAGRVSPSFTNAKDAIGWLHKGR
;
A
#
# COMPACT_ATOMS: atom_id res chain seq x y z
N MET A 1 3.10 -2.23 34.58
CA MET A 1 3.45 -2.00 33.16
C MET A 1 4.91 -2.35 32.98
N ASN A 2 5.24 -3.26 32.06
CA ASN A 2 6.63 -3.59 31.78
C ASN A 2 7.06 -2.79 30.54
N THR A 3 7.88 -1.77 30.74
CA THR A 3 8.31 -0.85 29.67
C THR A 3 9.80 -1.03 29.42
N ALA A 4 10.17 -1.16 28.15
CA ALA A 4 11.56 -1.15 27.72
C ALA A 4 11.89 0.19 27.03
N ILE A 5 13.13 0.66 27.19
CA ILE A 5 13.61 1.90 26.58
C ILE A 5 14.35 1.55 25.27
N ILE A 6 14.02 2.26 24.19
CA ILE A 6 14.72 2.16 22.90
C ILE A 6 15.44 3.48 22.64
N ASN A 7 16.77 3.45 22.58
CA ASN A 7 17.60 4.61 22.24
C ASN A 7 18.02 4.53 20.76
N ILE A 8 17.60 5.50 19.95
CA ILE A 8 17.84 5.52 18.50
C ILE A 8 18.59 6.81 18.13
N LYS A 9 19.69 6.67 17.39
CA LYS A 9 20.37 7.81 16.77
C LYS A 9 19.66 8.16 15.47
N VAL A 10 19.25 9.40 15.31
CA VAL A 10 18.58 9.92 14.12
C VAL A 10 19.10 11.31 13.82
N ASN A 11 19.10 11.70 12.55
CA ASN A 11 19.43 13.06 12.16
C ASN A 11 18.43 14.05 12.82
N PRO A 12 18.89 15.12 13.50
CA PRO A 12 18.01 16.08 14.16
C PRO A 12 16.95 16.69 13.23
N LYS A 13 17.30 16.97 11.96
CA LYS A 13 16.35 17.51 10.97
C LYS A 13 15.22 16.53 10.68
N VAL A 14 15.57 15.26 10.44
CA VAL A 14 14.60 14.18 10.17
C VAL A 14 13.68 13.98 11.38
N LYS A 15 14.22 14.03 12.60
CA LYS A 15 13.43 13.93 13.82
C LYS A 15 12.39 15.04 13.92
N THR A 16 12.80 16.29 13.69
CA THR A 16 11.88 17.44 13.73
C THR A 16 10.81 17.35 12.65
N GLN A 17 11.18 16.98 11.42
CA GLN A 17 10.22 16.78 10.33
C GLN A 17 9.20 15.68 10.65
N ALA A 18 9.67 14.53 11.14
CA ALA A 18 8.79 13.43 11.53
C ALA A 18 7.84 13.82 12.67
N GLN A 19 8.33 14.60 13.64
CA GLN A 19 7.53 15.13 14.75
C GLN A 19 6.39 16.03 14.25
N GLN A 20 6.68 16.96 13.32
CA GLN A 20 5.67 17.84 12.74
C GLN A 20 4.58 17.06 12.00
N VAL A 21 4.97 16.09 11.16
CA VAL A 21 4.03 15.26 10.40
C VAL A 21 3.09 14.49 11.32
N VAL A 22 3.59 13.90 12.40
CA VAL A 22 2.72 13.12 13.31
C VAL A 22 1.84 14.03 14.19
N GLU A 23 2.30 15.22 14.54
CA GLU A 23 1.52 16.22 15.28
C GLU A 23 0.34 16.76 14.46
N GLU A 24 0.54 17.00 13.16
CA GLU A 24 -0.55 17.36 12.23
C GLU A 24 -1.63 16.27 12.17
N LEU A 25 -1.26 15.01 12.39
CA LEU A 25 -2.18 13.87 12.47
C LEU A 25 -2.77 13.64 13.87
N GLY A 26 -2.46 14.49 14.85
CA GLY A 26 -2.91 14.35 16.25
C GLY A 26 -2.25 13.19 17.00
N LEU A 27 -1.06 12.75 16.55
CA LEU A 27 -0.33 11.62 17.10
C LEU A 27 1.00 12.06 17.71
N SER A 28 1.54 11.27 18.63
CA SER A 28 2.90 11.44 19.13
C SER A 28 3.88 10.54 18.38
N LEU A 29 5.13 10.99 18.21
CA LEU A 29 6.18 10.20 17.56
C LEU A 29 6.39 8.85 18.26
N SER A 30 6.39 8.84 19.60
CA SER A 30 6.47 7.60 20.39
C SER A 30 5.27 6.68 20.17
N GLY A 31 4.07 7.24 20.01
CA GLY A 31 2.85 6.46 19.69
C GLY A 31 2.97 5.78 18.33
N VAL A 32 3.46 6.50 17.32
CA VAL A 32 3.68 5.97 15.97
C VAL A 32 4.74 4.88 15.96
N ILE A 33 5.87 5.07 16.65
CA ILE A 33 6.91 4.04 16.77
C ILE A 33 6.35 2.77 17.44
N ASN A 34 5.57 2.91 18.51
CA ASN A 34 4.93 1.77 19.16
C ASN A 34 3.92 1.06 18.25
N ALA A 35 3.14 1.80 17.47
CA ALA A 35 2.22 1.22 16.49
C ALA A 35 2.98 0.47 15.39
N PHE A 36 4.08 1.02 14.90
CA PHE A 36 4.94 0.38 13.90
C PHE A 36 5.55 -0.92 14.43
N LEU A 37 6.06 -0.95 15.67
CA LEU A 37 6.58 -2.17 16.29
C LEU A 37 5.49 -3.25 16.42
N LYS A 38 4.27 -2.88 16.81
CA LYS A 38 3.13 -3.81 16.85
C LYS A 38 2.79 -4.34 15.46
N GLN A 39 2.81 -3.47 14.46
CA GLN A 39 2.56 -3.86 13.07
C GLN A 39 3.62 -4.85 12.58
N LEU A 40 4.90 -4.58 12.83
CA LEU A 40 6.01 -5.46 12.50
C LEU A 40 5.84 -6.85 13.12
N VAL A 41 5.47 -6.93 14.40
CA VAL A 41 5.21 -8.22 15.06
C VAL A 41 4.03 -8.97 14.42
N ARG A 42 2.98 -8.23 14.04
CA ARG A 42 1.77 -8.81 13.44
C ARG A 42 1.99 -9.31 12.01
N THR A 43 2.63 -8.51 11.16
CA THR A 43 2.78 -8.81 9.73
C THR A 43 4.06 -9.57 9.41
N LYS A 44 5.05 -9.52 10.30
CA LYS A 44 6.40 -10.06 10.09
C LYS A 44 7.05 -9.53 8.79
N SER A 45 6.69 -8.31 8.42
CA SER A 45 7.14 -7.64 7.20
C SER A 45 7.34 -6.16 7.43
N VAL A 46 8.22 -5.56 6.63
CA VAL A 46 8.43 -4.11 6.57
C VAL A 46 8.19 -3.67 5.13
N SER A 47 7.41 -2.61 4.96
CA SER A 47 7.13 -2.00 3.66
C SER A 47 7.74 -0.60 3.64
N PHE A 48 8.55 -0.34 2.62
CA PHE A 48 9.01 1.00 2.27
C PHE A 48 8.40 1.33 0.91
N THR A 49 7.72 2.47 0.84
CA THR A 49 7.12 2.94 -0.40
C THR A 49 7.71 4.31 -0.68
N VAL A 50 8.32 4.47 -1.84
CA VAL A 50 8.50 5.79 -2.45
C VAL A 50 7.18 6.06 -3.16
N SER A 51 6.56 7.23 -2.98
CA SER A 51 5.29 7.58 -3.63
C SER A 51 5.29 7.11 -5.09
N GLU A 52 4.53 6.06 -5.39
CA GLU A 52 4.48 5.50 -6.73
C GLU A 52 3.48 6.33 -7.53
N GLU A 53 3.99 7.22 -8.38
CA GLU A 53 3.17 7.84 -9.40
C GLU A 53 2.87 6.82 -10.51
N PRO A 54 1.63 6.73 -11.00
CA PRO A 54 1.30 5.81 -12.10
C PRO A 54 2.22 6.04 -13.29
N THR A 55 2.85 4.97 -13.78
CA THR A 55 3.65 5.06 -15.00
C THR A 55 2.76 5.41 -16.19
N THR A 56 3.34 6.03 -17.25
CA THR A 56 2.62 6.28 -18.51
C THR A 56 1.96 5.01 -19.06
N HIS A 57 2.61 3.85 -18.89
CA HIS A 57 2.05 2.56 -19.28
C HIS A 57 0.79 2.20 -18.48
N MET A 58 0.80 2.39 -17.16
CA MET A 58 -0.38 2.14 -16.33
C MET A 58 -1.53 3.09 -16.67
N LEU A 59 -1.24 4.38 -16.92
CA LEU A 59 -2.26 5.35 -17.35
C LEU A 59 -2.89 4.94 -18.69
N GLN A 60 -2.07 4.49 -19.64
CA GLN A 60 -2.54 4.00 -20.93
C GLN A 60 -3.37 2.72 -20.79
N ALA A 61 -2.92 1.76 -19.97
CA ALA A 61 -3.66 0.53 -19.70
C ALA A 61 -5.03 0.78 -19.04
N LEU A 62 -5.13 1.77 -18.14
CA LEU A 62 -6.40 2.19 -17.56
C LEU A 62 -7.35 2.78 -18.62
N LYS A 63 -6.82 3.62 -19.52
CA LYS A 63 -7.59 4.18 -20.62
C LYS A 63 -8.11 3.10 -21.58
N GLU A 64 -7.25 2.15 -21.95
CA GLU A 64 -7.64 0.99 -22.79
C GLU A 64 -8.71 0.15 -22.10
N SER A 65 -8.59 -0.09 -20.79
CA SER A 65 -9.60 -0.80 -20.02
C SER A 65 -10.96 -0.09 -20.03
N GLU A 66 -11.01 1.24 -19.93
CA GLU A 66 -12.26 2.00 -20.01
C GLU A 66 -12.92 1.88 -21.39
N GLU A 67 -12.12 1.92 -22.45
CA GLU A 67 -12.59 1.73 -23.83
C GLU A 67 -13.12 0.31 -24.06
N ASP A 68 -12.44 -0.70 -23.51
CA ASP A 68 -12.86 -2.10 -23.58
C ASP A 68 -14.18 -2.33 -22.84
N VAL A 69 -14.37 -1.71 -21.67
CA VAL A 69 -15.64 -1.76 -20.93
C VAL A 69 -16.78 -1.17 -21.77
N LYS A 70 -16.58 0.02 -22.35
CA LYS A 70 -17.59 0.69 -23.19
C LYS A 70 -17.94 -0.12 -24.43
N ALA A 71 -16.94 -0.79 -25.02
CA ALA A 71 -17.11 -1.63 -26.20
C ALA A 71 -17.57 -3.07 -25.90
N GLY A 72 -17.76 -3.43 -24.63
CA GLY A 72 -18.12 -4.79 -24.22
C GLY A 72 -17.03 -5.82 -24.46
N ARG A 73 -15.76 -5.40 -24.65
CA ARG A 73 -14.59 -6.27 -24.84
C ARG A 73 -14.03 -6.83 -23.52
N VAL A 74 -14.90 -7.02 -22.54
CA VAL A 74 -14.58 -7.48 -21.19
C VAL A 74 -14.90 -8.96 -21.01
N SER A 75 -14.37 -9.55 -19.95
CA SER A 75 -14.77 -10.90 -19.55
C SER A 75 -16.25 -10.95 -19.18
N PRO A 76 -16.92 -12.10 -19.36
CA PRO A 76 -18.24 -12.31 -18.78
C PRO A 76 -18.15 -12.35 -17.24
N SER A 77 -19.28 -12.15 -16.56
CA SER A 77 -19.35 -12.39 -15.11
C SER A 77 -19.33 -13.89 -14.81
N PHE A 78 -18.60 -14.29 -13.77
CA PHE A 78 -18.49 -15.69 -13.34
C PHE A 78 -19.10 -15.86 -11.95
N THR A 79 -19.73 -17.01 -11.71
CA THR A 79 -20.29 -17.38 -10.39
C THR A 79 -19.36 -18.28 -9.58
N ASN A 80 -18.27 -18.79 -10.19
CA ASN A 80 -17.28 -19.62 -9.54
C ASN A 80 -15.87 -19.37 -10.10
N ALA A 81 -14.84 -19.64 -9.28
CA ALA A 81 -13.44 -19.41 -9.63
C ALA A 81 -12.93 -20.33 -10.75
N LYS A 82 -13.45 -21.56 -10.85
CA LYS A 82 -13.01 -22.55 -11.85
C LYS A 82 -13.28 -22.04 -13.28
N ASP A 83 -14.46 -21.47 -13.50
CA ASP A 83 -14.84 -20.93 -14.80
C ASP A 83 -14.05 -19.66 -15.14
N ALA A 84 -13.84 -18.77 -14.16
CA ALA A 84 -13.04 -17.56 -14.34
C ALA A 84 -11.58 -17.89 -14.74
N ILE A 85 -10.94 -18.82 -14.02
CA ILE A 85 -9.58 -19.28 -14.32
C ILE A 85 -9.53 -19.98 -15.69
N GLY A 86 -10.53 -20.82 -15.98
CA GLY A 86 -10.66 -21.48 -17.28
C GLY A 86 -10.79 -20.50 -18.45
N TRP A 87 -11.44 -19.35 -18.24
CA TRP A 87 -11.52 -18.28 -19.24
C TRP A 87 -10.16 -17.57 -19.43
N LEU A 88 -9.46 -17.24 -18.35
CA LEU A 88 -8.14 -16.59 -18.40
C LEU A 88 -7.11 -17.42 -19.17
N HIS A 89 -7.08 -18.74 -18.94
CA HIS A 89 -6.10 -19.63 -19.57
C HIS A 89 -6.40 -19.98 -21.03
N LYS A 90 -7.63 -19.73 -21.51
CA LYS A 90 -7.98 -19.98 -22.91
C LYS A 90 -7.35 -18.96 -23.87
N GLY A 91 -6.82 -17.84 -23.36
CA GLY A 91 -6.29 -16.75 -24.16
C GLY A 91 -7.37 -16.06 -25.02
N ARG A 92 -7.10 -14.86 -25.50
CA ARG A 92 -7.84 -14.29 -26.65
C ARG A 92 -7.24 -14.82 -27.94
#